data_AF-A0A1I1GMK9-F1
#
_entry.id   AF-A0A1I1GMK9-F1
#
_cell.length_a   1.000
_cell.length_b   1.000
_cell.length_c   1.000
_cell.angle_alpha   90.00
_cell.angle_beta   90.00
_cell.angle_gamma   90.00
#
_symmetry.space_group_name_H-M   'P 1'
#
loop_
_entity.id
_entity.type
_entity.pdbx_description
1 polymer ?
#
loop_
_entity_poly.entity_id
_entity_poly.type
_entity_poly.pdbx_seq_one_letter_code
_entity_poly.pdbx_strand_id
1 'polypeptide(L)' 'MVSKKGKRKIVYDDKVYYWYVRVTEESHRINIISEDKKVRICVPFRDTEESVTPGTVRELLEKHFADQKAVTEI' A
#
# COMPACT_ATOMS: atom_id res chain seq x y z
N MET A 1 15.65 -1.73 5.16
CA MET A 1 14.93 -2.52 6.19
C MET A 1 13.73 -1.75 6.73
N VAL A 2 12.53 -2.31 6.60
CA VAL A 2 11.27 -1.78 7.14
C VAL A 2 11.02 -2.41 8.51
N SER A 3 10.59 -1.62 9.50
CA SER A 3 10.23 -2.16 10.82
C SER A 3 9.04 -3.11 10.69
N LYS A 4 9.23 -4.39 11.01
CA LYS A 4 8.23 -5.45 10.78
C LYS A 4 7.08 -5.46 11.81
N LYS A 5 7.28 -4.83 12.97
CA LYS A 5 6.29 -4.80 14.06
C LYS A 5 5.00 -4.12 13.61
N GLY A 6 3.87 -4.82 13.71
CA GLY A 6 2.52 -4.31 13.40
C GLY A 6 2.21 -4.09 11.92
N LYS A 7 3.05 -4.57 11.00
CA LYS A 7 2.83 -4.47 9.55
C LYS A 7 2.50 -5.83 8.98
N ARG A 8 1.56 -5.88 8.03
CA ARG A 8 1.23 -7.07 7.25
C ARG A 8 2.15 -7.13 6.03
N LYS A 9 2.50 -8.34 5.59
CA LYS A 9 3.36 -8.60 4.42
C LYS A 9 2.50 -9.09 3.25
N ILE A 10 2.83 -8.65 2.04
CA ILE A 10 2.32 -9.21 0.79
C ILE A 10 3.48 -9.34 -0.22
N VAL A 11 3.43 -10.36 -1.06
CA VAL A 11 4.35 -10.53 -2.20
C VAL A 11 3.56 -10.19 -3.46
N TYR A 12 4.10 -9.27 -4.25
CA TYR A 12 3.51 -8.83 -5.51
C TYR A 12 4.64 -8.65 -6.52
N ASP A 13 4.53 -9.27 -7.70
CA ASP A 13 5.54 -9.17 -8.77
C ASP A 13 6.97 -9.47 -8.28
N ASP A 14 7.13 -10.60 -7.58
CA ASP A 14 8.38 -11.05 -6.93
C ASP A 14 9.02 -10.06 -5.93
N LYS A 15 8.29 -8.99 -5.57
CA LYS A 15 8.72 -7.97 -4.63
C LYS A 15 7.92 -8.05 -3.34
N VAL A 16 8.61 -7.81 -2.23
CA VAL A 16 8.01 -7.81 -0.90
C VAL A 16 7.52 -6.41 -0.55
N TYR A 17 6.26 -6.32 -0.15
CA TYR A 17 5.64 -5.11 0.35
C TYR A 17 5.13 -5.32 1.78
N TYR A 18 5.24 -4.27 2.58
CA TYR A 18 4.71 -4.18 3.91
C TYR A 18 3.64 -3.11 3.95
N TRP A 19 2.53 -3.40 4.61
CA TRP A 19 1.43 -2.45 4.69
C TRP A 19 0.81 -2.39 6.07
N TYR A 20 0.22 -1.24 6.38
CA TYR A 20 -0.48 -0.98 7.63
C TYR A 20 -1.52 0.12 7.44
N VAL A 21 -2.59 0.06 8.23
CA VAL A 21 -3.58 1.15 8.32
C VAL A 21 -3.15 2.07 9.45
N ARG A 22 -3.04 3.36 9.15
CA ARG A 22 -2.87 4.39 10.16
C ARG A 22 -4.23 5.07 10.35
N VAL A 23 -4.78 4.91 11.54
CA VAL A 23 -6.03 5.56 11.98
C VAL A 23 -5.63 6.78 12.82
N THR A 24 -6.10 7.96 12.44
CA THR A 24 -5.97 9.22 13.20
C THR A 24 -7.34 9.88 13.25
N GLU A 25 -7.60 10.74 14.24
CA GLU A 25 -8.90 11.41 14.43
C GLU A 25 -9.42 12.11 13.17
N GLU A 26 -8.52 12.60 12.32
CA GLU A 26 -8.86 13.35 11.12
C GLU A 26 -8.81 12.52 9.83
N SER A 27 -8.22 11.32 9.85
CA SER A 27 -7.94 10.57 8.62
C SER A 27 -7.55 9.13 8.90
N HIS A 28 -8.08 8.20 8.10
CA HIS A 28 -7.54 6.85 7.99
C HIS A 28 -6.81 6.70 6.67
N ARG A 29 -5.62 6.11 6.71
CA ARG A 29 -4.77 5.97 5.53
C ARG A 29 -4.13 4.61 5.49
N ILE A 30 -4.21 3.96 4.33
CA ILE A 30 -3.44 2.75 4.06
C ILE A 30 -2.05 3.19 3.60
N ASN A 31 -1.04 2.69 4.30
CA ASN A 31 0.36 2.91 3.96
C ASN A 31 0.93 1.59 3.45
N ILE A 32 1.46 1.58 2.22
CA ILE A 32 2.13 0.44 1.59
C ILE A 32 3.57 0.87 1.28
N ILE A 33 4.54 0.05 1.67
CA ILE A 33 5.97 0.35 1.57
C ILE A 33 6.70 -0.90 1.06
N SER A 34 7.52 -0.77 0.02
CA SER A 34 8.38 -1.88 -0.40
C SER A 34 9.49 -2.16 0.61
N GLU A 35 10.02 -3.38 0.62
CA GLU A 35 11.14 -3.75 1.50
C GLU A 35 12.37 -2.84 1.32
N ASP A 36 12.64 -2.46 0.06
CA ASP A 36 13.70 -1.53 -0.34
C ASP A 36 13.37 -0.05 -0.07
N LYS A 37 12.15 0.26 0.41
CA LYS A 37 11.62 1.63 0.62
C LYS A 37 11.54 2.51 -0.65
N LYS A 38 11.80 1.94 -1.83
CA LYS A 38 11.71 2.64 -3.12
C LYS A 38 10.26 2.99 -3.51
N VAL A 39 9.31 2.16 -3.10
CA VAL A 39 7.88 2.38 -3.36
C VAL A 39 7.20 2.71 -2.04
N ARG A 40 6.48 3.83 -2.01
CA ARG A 40 5.66 4.24 -0.89
C ARG A 40 4.33 4.77 -1.40
N ILE A 41 3.27 4.04 -1.11
CA ILE A 41 1.89 4.40 -1.47
C ILE A 41 1.17 4.80 -0.19
N CYS A 42 0.52 5.95 -0.22
CA CYS A 42 -0.31 6.45 0.87
C CYS A 42 -1.64 6.86 0.29
N VAL A 43 -2.69 6.11 0.59
CA VAL A 43 -4.04 6.38 0.07
C VAL A 43 -5.00 6.61 1.23
N PRO A 44 -5.90 7.61 1.10
CA PRO A 44 -6.97 7.81 2.06
C PRO A 44 -7.89 6.59 2.05
N PHE A 45 -8.30 6.18 3.25
CA PHE A 45 -9.22 5.07 3.49
C PHE A 45 -10.37 5.62 4.31
N ARG A 46 -11.59 5.55 3.78
CA ARG A 46 -12.74 6.24 4.36
C ARG A 46 -13.53 5.36 5.32
N ASP A 47 -13.49 4.06 5.11
CA ASP A 47 -14.36 3.10 5.79
C ASP A 47 -13.64 2.41 6.93
N THR A 48 -14.02 2.69 8.18
CA THR A 48 -13.41 2.06 9.36
C THR A 48 -13.90 0.64 9.63
N GLU A 49 -15.02 0.26 9.02
CA GLU A 49 -15.67 -1.03 9.28
C GLU A 49 -15.11 -2.13 8.38
N GLU A 50 -14.68 -1.78 7.16
CA GLU A 50 -14.07 -2.75 6.26
C GLU A 50 -12.60 -2.99 6.63
N SER A 51 -12.32 -4.18 7.15
CA SER A 51 -10.93 -4.59 7.39
C SER A 51 -10.17 -4.62 6.07
N VAL A 52 -9.16 -3.77 5.92
CA VAL A 52 -8.28 -3.79 4.74
C VAL A 52 -7.74 -5.21 4.56
N THR A 53 -7.95 -5.77 3.38
CA THR A 53 -7.54 -7.13 3.06
C THR A 53 -6.27 -7.13 2.20
N PRO A 54 -5.54 -8.26 2.11
CA PRO A 54 -4.48 -8.40 1.13
C PRO A 54 -4.94 -8.14 -0.31
N GLY A 55 -6.20 -8.45 -0.64
CA GLY A 55 -6.81 -8.16 -1.95
C GLY A 55 -6.85 -6.67 -2.26
N THR A 56 -7.37 -5.87 -1.32
CA THR A 56 -7.40 -4.40 -1.43
C THR A 56 -6.00 -3.82 -1.66
N VAL A 57 -5.00 -4.34 -0.96
CA VAL A 57 -3.60 -3.89 -1.08
C VAL A 57 -3.02 -4.26 -2.46
N ARG A 58 -3.38 -5.42 -2.98
CA ARG A 58 -3.00 -5.85 -4.33
C ARG A 58 -3.57 -4.92 -5.39
N GLU A 59 -4.86 -4.61 -5.31
CA GLU A 59 -5.51 -3.66 -6.23
C GLU A 59 -4.88 -2.27 -6.18
N LEU A 60 -4.48 -1.81 -4.99
CA LEU A 60 -3.77 -0.54 -4.83
C LEU A 60 -2.38 -0.56 -5.47
N LEU A 61 -1.66 -1.68 -5.37
CA LEU A 61 -0.38 -1.88 -6.06
C LEU A 61 -0.59 -1.89 -7.57
N GLU A 62 -1.57 -2.66 -8.07
CA GLU A 62 -1.92 -2.73 -9.49
C GLU A 62 -2.25 -1.34 -10.05
N LYS A 63 -3.12 -0.57 -9.38
CA LYS A 63 -3.47 0.80 -9.77
C LYS A 63 -2.24 1.71 -9.79
N HIS A 64 -1.39 1.65 -8.77
CA HIS A 64 -0.19 2.49 -8.71
C HIS A 64 0.79 2.19 -9.85
N PHE A 65 1.00 0.92 -10.19
CA PHE A 65 1.87 0.54 -11.30
C PHE A 65 1.24 0.78 -12.67
N ALA A 66 -0.09 0.67 -12.79
CA ALA A 66 -0.80 1.04 -14.01
C ALA A 66 -0.72 2.55 -14.28
N ASP A 67 -0.90 3.37 -13.24
CA ASP A 67 -0.77 4.84 -13.33
C ASP A 67 0.64 5.27 -13.72
N GLN A 68 1.69 4.65 -13.15
CA GLN A 68 3.07 4.94 -13.55
C GLN A 68 3.40 4.58 -15.00
N LYS A 69 2.78 3.52 -15.55
CA LYS A 69 2.97 3.17 -16.96
C LYS A 69 2.33 4.20 -17.89
N ALA A 70 1.17 4.73 -17.54
CA ALA A 70 0.48 5.75 -18.34
C ALA A 70 1.27 7.07 -18.47
N VAL A 71 2.12 7.40 -17.49
CA VAL A 71 2.94 8.63 -17.50
C VAL A 71 4.22 8.49 -18.33
N THR A 72 4.65 7.28 -18.68
CA THR A 72 5.92 7.03 -19.40
C THR A 72 5.77 6.99 -20.93
N GLU A 73 4.54 7.11 -21.46
CA GLU A 73 4.23 7.06 -22.91
C GLU A 73 3.95 8.44 -23.55
N ILE A 74 4.68 9.49 -23.16
CA ILE A 74 4.62 10.82 -23.80
C ILE A 74 6.00 11.36 -24.17
#